data_AF-A0AAE1V3P4-F1
#
_entry.id   AF-A0AAE1V3P4-F1
#
_cell.length_a   1.000
_cell.length_b   1.000
_cell.length_c   1.000
_cell.angle_alpha   90.00
_cell.angle_beta   90.00
_cell.angle_gamma   90.00
#
_symmetry.space_group_name_H-M   'P 1'
#
loop_
_entity.id
_entity.type
_entity.pdbx_description
1 polymer ?
#
loop_
_entity_poly.entity_id
_entity_poly.type
_entity_poly.pdbx_seq_one_letter_code
_entity_poly.pdbx_strand_id
1 'polypeptide(L)'
;MQEGRLSLMQMTKISSTLYDYQLNKIFIYVSILTSPTTGGATASFGMLGDIIIAQPNAYIVFAGKRVIEQTLNKTVPEGLQAVEYLF
;
A
#
# COMPACT_ATOMS: atom_id res chain seq x y z
N MET A 1 0.25 -8.21 -13.54
CA MET A 1 -0.60 -9.43 -13.57
C MET A 1 -0.03 -10.51 -14.49
N GLN A 2 0.72 -10.11 -15.52
CA GLN A 2 1.32 -10.97 -16.54
C GLN A 2 2.27 -12.02 -15.93
N GLU A 3 2.99 -11.69 -14.85
CA GLU A 3 3.86 -12.64 -14.14
C GLU A 3 3.13 -13.44 -13.05
N GLY A 4 1.81 -13.25 -12.88
CA GLY A 4 0.95 -13.99 -11.96
C GLY A 4 1.51 -14.04 -10.53
N ARG A 5 1.71 -15.27 -10.01
CA ARG A 5 2.24 -15.50 -8.66
C ARG A 5 3.63 -14.93 -8.44
N LEU A 6 4.44 -14.76 -9.49
CA LEU A 6 5.80 -14.22 -9.33
C LEU A 6 5.75 -12.76 -8.87
N SER A 7 4.82 -11.96 -9.42
CA SER A 7 4.56 -10.61 -8.94
C SER A 7 4.01 -10.62 -7.51
N LEU A 8 3.13 -11.57 -7.18
CA LEU A 8 2.59 -11.71 -5.81
C LEU A 8 3.70 -12.00 -4.79
N MET A 9 4.61 -12.92 -5.11
CA MET A 9 5.72 -13.30 -4.23
C MET A 9 6.73 -12.16 -3.99
N GLN A 10 6.76 -11.12 -4.83
CA GLN A 10 7.60 -9.96 -4.56
C GLN A 10 7.19 -9.23 -3.27
N MET A 11 5.89 -9.27 -2.91
CA MET A 11 5.40 -8.70 -1.66
C MET A 11 6.09 -9.39 -0.47
N THR A 12 6.02 -10.72 -0.43
CA THR A 12 6.66 -11.51 0.63
C THR A 12 8.17 -11.28 0.67
N LYS A 13 8.83 -11.31 -0.50
CA LYS A 13 10.27 -11.13 -0.61
C LYS A 13 10.74 -9.79 -0.04
N ILE A 14 10.09 -8.69 -0.43
CA ILE A 14 10.50 -7.35 0.03
C ILE A 14 10.17 -7.19 1.52
N SER A 15 8.98 -7.62 1.96
CA SER A 15 8.58 -7.53 3.36
C SER A 15 9.49 -8.34 4.29
N SER A 16 9.93 -9.54 3.88
CA SER A 16 10.85 -10.34 4.70
C SER A 16 12.22 -9.68 4.82
N THR A 17 12.75 -9.13 3.73
CA THR A 17 14.02 -8.39 3.78
C THR A 17 13.92 -7.13 4.63
N LEU A 18 12.79 -6.43 4.58
CA LEU A 18 12.57 -5.25 5.41
C LEU A 18 12.46 -5.60 6.90
N TYR A 19 11.81 -6.72 7.23
CA TYR A 19 11.76 -7.25 8.59
C TYR A 19 13.17 -7.59 9.11
N ASP A 20 13.97 -8.31 8.31
CA ASP A 20 15.36 -8.61 8.66
C ASP A 20 16.20 -7.34 8.82
N TYR A 21 15.94 -6.32 8.00
CA TYR A 21 16.59 -5.02 8.11
C TYR A 21 16.26 -4.32 9.43
N GLN A 22 14.98 -4.28 9.84
CA GLN A 22 14.55 -3.68 11.09
C GLN A 22 15.11 -4.41 12.33
N LEU A 23 15.25 -5.73 12.27
CA LEU A 23 15.83 -6.51 13.38
C LEU A 23 17.34 -6.34 13.53
N ASN A 24 18.07 -6.28 12.41
CA ASN A 24 19.53 -6.38 12.42
C ASN A 24 20.25 -5.02 12.22
N LYS A 25 19.52 -3.94 11.92
CA LYS A 25 20.08 -2.62 11.64
C LYS A 25 19.36 -1.54 12.47
N ILE A 26 20.09 -0.49 12.86
CA ILE A 26 19.55 0.67 13.61
C ILE A 26 19.22 1.82 12.64
N PHE A 27 18.63 1.51 11.48
CA PHE A 27 18.34 2.52 10.46
C PHE A 27 16.84 2.61 10.22
N ILE A 28 16.36 3.83 10.04
CA ILE A 28 14.95 4.14 9.80
C ILE A 28 14.61 3.87 8.34
N TYR A 29 13.50 3.18 8.09
CA TYR A 29 12.87 3.04 6.79
C TYR A 29 11.71 4.03 6.66
N VAL A 30 11.86 4.99 5.74
CA VAL A 30 10.82 5.99 5.43
C VAL A 30 10.12 5.60 4.13
N SER A 31 8.81 5.36 4.21
CA SER A 31 7.96 5.11 3.04
C SER A 31 7.34 6.41 2.57
N ILE A 32 7.56 6.77 1.30
CA ILE A 32 6.95 7.94 0.68
C ILE A 32 5.92 7.45 -0.32
N LEU A 33 4.64 7.67 0.00
CA LEU A 33 3.50 7.22 -0.77
C LEU A 33 2.97 8.34 -1.67
N THR A 34 2.96 8.08 -2.96
CA THR A 34 2.46 9.00 -3.99
C THR A 34 1.24 8.44 -4.68
N SER A 35 0.47 9.31 -5.33
CA SER A 35 -0.72 8.87 -6.06
C SER A 35 -0.37 8.24 -7.42
N PRO A 36 -0.89 7.05 -7.78
CA PRO A 36 -1.59 6.09 -6.93
C PRO A 36 -0.65 5.05 -6.31
N THR A 37 -0.85 4.69 -5.04
CA THR A 37 -0.21 3.52 -4.42
C THR A 37 -1.30 2.53 -4.03
N THR A 38 -1.44 1.43 -4.79
CA THR A 38 -2.57 0.51 -4.61
C THR A 38 -2.18 -0.96 -4.50
N GLY A 39 -3.10 -1.79 -3.99
CA GLY A 39 -3.00 -3.24 -4.03
C GLY A 39 -1.78 -3.77 -3.30
N GLY A 40 -0.97 -4.58 -3.99
CA GLY A 40 0.17 -5.28 -3.40
C GLY A 40 1.25 -4.36 -2.85
N ALA A 41 1.50 -3.20 -3.47
CA ALA A 41 2.49 -2.24 -2.96
C ALA A 41 2.04 -1.66 -1.61
N THR A 42 0.78 -1.24 -1.51
CA THR A 42 0.15 -0.77 -0.28
C THR A 42 0.10 -1.86 0.78
N ALA A 43 -0.20 -3.11 0.41
CA ALA A 43 -0.26 -4.24 1.34
C ALA A 43 1.10 -4.91 1.62
N SER A 44 2.21 -4.27 1.24
CA SER A 44 3.55 -4.76 1.54
C SER A 44 4.44 -3.60 2.01
N PHE A 45 5.58 -3.38 1.36
CA PHE A 45 6.59 -2.43 1.78
C PHE A 45 6.07 -0.99 1.95
N GLY A 46 5.02 -0.59 1.22
CA GLY A 46 4.45 0.74 1.31
C GLY A 46 3.95 1.10 2.72
N MET A 47 3.42 0.14 3.47
CA MET A 47 2.83 0.36 4.80
C MET A 47 3.68 -0.22 5.94
N LEU A 48 4.90 -0.68 5.63
CA LEU A 48 5.86 -1.20 6.60
C LEU A 48 6.96 -0.18 6.95
N GLY A 49 6.77 1.09 6.56
CA GLY A 49 7.62 2.21 6.96
C GLY A 49 7.58 2.47 8.46
N ASP A 50 8.73 2.74 9.07
CA ASP A 50 8.78 3.31 10.43
C ASP A 50 8.15 4.71 10.44
N ILE A 51 8.34 5.44 9.34
CA ILE A 51 7.66 6.70 9.05
C ILE A 51 7.01 6.57 7.67
N ILE A 52 5.73 6.89 7.57
CA ILE A 52 4.98 6.91 6.32
C ILE A 52 4.61 8.36 6.02
N ILE A 53 5.09 8.86 4.88
CA ILE A 53 4.79 10.20 4.38
C ILE A 53 3.95 10.03 3.12
N ALA A 54 2.85 10.76 3.01
CA ALA A 54 2.03 10.72 1.82
C ALA A 54 1.78 12.12 1.27
N GLN A 55 1.68 12.21 -0.06
CA GLN A 55 1.28 13.44 -0.72
C GLN A 55 -0.20 13.74 -0.43
N PRO A 56 -0.59 15.02 -0.20
CA PRO A 56 -2.00 15.39 -0.10
C PRO A 56 -2.82 14.90 -1.29
N ASN A 57 -4.05 14.44 -1.03
CA ASN A 57 -4.98 13.84 -1.99
C ASN A 57 -4.45 12.57 -2.69
N ALA A 58 -3.40 11.94 -2.18
CA ALA A 58 -2.88 10.72 -2.79
C ALA A 58 -3.88 9.58 -2.70
N TYR A 59 -4.05 8.86 -3.81
CA TYR A 59 -4.91 7.69 -3.88
C TYR A 59 -4.16 6.46 -3.37
N ILE A 60 -4.37 6.11 -2.10
CA ILE A 60 -3.64 5.05 -1.40
C ILE A 60 -4.63 4.03 -0.83
N VAL A 61 -4.79 2.88 -1.49
CA VAL A 61 -5.80 1.87 -1.09
C VAL A 61 -5.39 0.45 -1.44
N PHE A 62 -5.82 -0.54 -0.65
CA PHE A 62 -5.64 -1.94 -1.05
C PHE A 62 -6.53 -2.31 -2.24
N ALA A 63 -7.85 -2.07 -2.12
CA ALA A 63 -8.81 -2.34 -3.18
C ALA A 63 -9.30 -1.04 -3.83
N GLY A 64 -9.32 -1.01 -5.17
CA GLY A 64 -9.81 0.15 -5.91
C GLY A 64 -11.33 0.32 -5.78
N LYS A 65 -11.81 1.58 -5.90
CA LYS A 65 -13.23 1.97 -5.78
C LYS A 65 -14.17 1.02 -6.52
N ARG A 66 -13.87 0.75 -7.80
CA ARG A 66 -14.67 -0.13 -8.66
C ARG A 66 -14.91 -1.51 -8.04
N VAL A 67 -13.88 -2.12 -7.47
CA VAL A 67 -13.97 -3.47 -6.89
C VAL A 67 -14.85 -3.43 -5.63
N ILE A 68 -14.71 -2.40 -4.80
CA ILE A 68 -15.52 -2.23 -3.59
C ILE A 68 -17.00 -2.03 -3.95
N GLU A 69 -17.30 -1.15 -4.90
CA GLU A 69 -18.68 -0.86 -5.31
C GLU A 69 -19.35 -2.10 -5.91
N GLN A 70 -18.65 -2.84 -6.76
CA GLN A 70 -19.15 -4.08 -7.35
C GLN A 70 -19.38 -5.19 -6.31
N THR A 71 -18.55 -5.25 -5.26
CA THR A 71 -18.66 -6.30 -4.23
C THR A 71 -19.78 -5.98 -3.24
N LEU A 72 -19.94 -4.71 -2.86
CA LEU A 72 -20.87 -4.28 -1.81
C LEU A 72 -22.22 -3.78 -2.35
N ASN A 73 -22.36 -3.60 -3.67
CA ASN A 73 -23.52 -2.96 -4.32
C ASN A 73 -23.89 -1.62 -3.68
N LYS A 74 -22.86 -0.85 -3.27
CA LYS A 74 -22.99 0.48 -2.66
C LYS A 74 -22.01 1.42 -3.34
N THR A 75 -22.38 2.68 -3.49
CA THR A 75 -21.48 3.70 -4.00
C THR A 75 -20.45 4.07 -2.94
N VAL A 76 -19.20 4.22 -3.35
CA VAL A 76 -18.13 4.73 -2.51
C VAL A 76 -18.11 6.25 -2.67
N PRO A 77 -18.31 7.02 -1.59
CA PRO A 77 -18.23 8.48 -1.62
C PRO A 77 -16.96 8.97 -2.29
N GLU A 78 -17.08 10.07 -3.03
CA GLU A 78 -15.94 10.70 -3.67
C GLU A 78 -14.96 11.21 -2.61
N GLY A 79 -13.66 11.05 -2.85
CA GLY A 79 -12.61 11.43 -1.89
C GLY A 79 -12.37 10.44 -0.74
N LEU A 80 -13.24 9.44 -0.50
CA LEU A 80 -13.05 8.49 0.63
C LEU A 80 -11.73 7.70 0.56
N GLN A 81 -11.16 7.55 -0.64
CA GLN A 81 -9.92 6.82 -0.88
C GLN A 81 -8.68 7.74 -1.01
N ALA A 82 -8.84 9.02 -0.66
CA ALA A 82 -7.74 9.94 -0.51
C ALA A 82 -7.03 9.69 0.83
N VAL A 83 -5.74 10.01 0.90
CA VAL A 83 -4.90 9.68 2.06
C VAL A 83 -5.36 10.34 3.36
N GLU A 84 -6.09 11.45 3.27
CA GLU A 84 -6.68 12.15 4.40
C GLU A 84 -7.64 11.27 5.23
N TYR A 85 -8.13 10.17 4.65
CA TYR A 85 -9.01 9.19 5.29
C TYR A 85 -8.31 7.87 5.64
N LEU A 86 -6.99 7.76 5.46
CA LEU A 86 -6.24 6.51 5.60
C LEU A 86 -5.79 6.21 7.05
N PHE A 87 -5.71 7.22 7.91
CA PHE A 87 -5.19 7.12 9.28
C PHE A 87 -6.19 7.65 10.32
#